data_AF-A0A3P8R334-F1
#
_entry.id   AF-A0A3P8R334-F1
#
_cell.length_a   1.000
_cell.length_b   1.000
_cell.length_c   1.000
_cell.angle_alpha   90.00
_cell.angle_beta   90.00
_cell.angle_gamma   90.00
#
_symmetry.space_group_name_H-M   'P 1'
#
loop_
_entity.id
_entity.type
_entity.pdbx_description
1 polymer ?
#
loop_
_entity_poly.entity_id
_entity_poly.type
_entity_poly.pdbx_seq_one_letter_code
_entity_poly.pdbx_strand_id
1 'polypeptide(L)'
;MFKNVLSRLLTETFFVERNVRNTPLLRRVAAVSAPVRSFTDVKDEAQPPFDTALLEVLVCPLSKKPLRYEPKTNELINEELGIAYPVIDGIPNMIPQEARLIRKDASDTPAQ
;
A
#
# COMPACT_ATOMS: atom_id res chain seq x y z
N MET A 1 -77.83 5.89 -25.38
CA MET A 1 -77.38 6.20 -24.00
C MET A 1 -76.40 5.09 -23.65
N PHE A 2 -75.08 5.24 -23.72
CA PHE A 2 -74.24 6.16 -22.96
C PHE A 2 -73.20 6.82 -23.85
N LYS A 3 -73.10 8.13 -23.66
CA LYS A 3 -72.19 9.03 -24.34
C LYS A 3 -70.92 9.13 -23.50
N ASN A 4 -69.80 9.22 -24.21
CA ASN A 4 -68.54 9.84 -23.79
C ASN A 4 -67.74 9.08 -22.72
N VAL A 5 -66.51 8.71 -23.10
CA VAL A 5 -65.23 9.16 -22.52
C VAL A 5 -64.20 8.07 -22.82
N LEU A 6 -63.61 8.08 -24.03
CA LEU A 6 -62.21 7.68 -24.24
C LEU A 6 -61.71 7.93 -25.68
N SER A 7 -62.07 9.06 -26.28
CA SER A 7 -61.47 9.54 -27.53
C SER A 7 -60.72 10.85 -27.27
N ARG A 8 -59.51 10.74 -26.71
CA ARG A 8 -58.57 11.88 -26.63
C ARG A 8 -57.13 11.49 -26.27
N LEU A 9 -56.54 10.60 -27.06
CA LEU A 9 -55.08 10.52 -27.17
C LEU A 9 -54.72 10.85 -28.62
N LEU A 10 -54.92 12.13 -28.94
CA LEU A 10 -54.38 12.76 -30.12
C LEU A 10 -52.86 12.85 -29.96
N THR A 11 -52.16 12.27 -30.93
CA THR A 11 -51.00 12.86 -31.60
C THR A 11 -50.74 14.32 -31.22
N GLU A 12 -49.55 14.60 -30.70
CA GLU A 12 -48.76 15.83 -30.90
C GLU A 12 -47.51 15.73 -30.01
N THR A 13 -46.57 14.83 -30.35
CA THR A 13 -45.20 14.97 -29.82
C THR A 13 -44.49 16.02 -30.64
N PHE A 14 -44.72 17.29 -30.29
CA PHE A 14 -43.92 18.41 -30.76
C PHE A 14 -42.46 18.18 -30.34
N PHE A 15 -41.64 17.79 -31.29
CA PHE A 15 -40.19 17.84 -31.16
C PHE A 15 -39.74 19.30 -31.22
N VAL A 16 -39.32 19.84 -30.07
CA VAL A 16 -38.60 21.11 -30.00
C VAL A 16 -37.14 20.84 -30.31
N GLU A 17 -36.70 21.11 -31.54
CA GLU A 17 -35.28 21.18 -31.86
C GLU A 17 -34.65 22.41 -31.20
N ARG A 18 -33.93 22.18 -30.10
CA ARG A 18 -32.98 23.17 -29.58
C ARG A 18 -31.67 23.05 -30.35
N ASN A 19 -31.50 23.91 -31.35
CA ASN A 19 -30.26 24.07 -32.09
C ASN A 19 -29.18 24.70 -31.19
N VAL A 20 -28.33 23.87 -30.58
CA VAL A 20 -27.13 24.34 -29.85
C VAL A 20 -26.00 24.43 -30.87
N ARG A 21 -25.65 25.66 -31.27
CA ARG A 21 -24.44 25.94 -32.07
C ARG A 21 -23.20 25.69 -31.20
N ASN A 22 -22.70 24.46 -31.20
CA ASN A 22 -21.43 24.13 -30.56
C ASN A 22 -20.30 24.47 -31.54
N THR A 23 -19.74 25.67 -31.42
CA THR A 23 -18.51 26.04 -32.14
C THR A 23 -17.36 25.20 -31.58
N PRO A 24 -16.66 24.38 -32.38
CA PRO A 24 -15.52 23.65 -31.88
C PRO A 24 -14.40 24.65 -31.63
N LEU A 25 -14.15 24.97 -30.36
CA LEU A 25 -12.86 25.51 -29.95
C LEU A 25 -11.83 24.38 -30.15
N LEU A 26 -11.43 24.16 -31.40
CA LEU A 26 -10.24 23.40 -31.77
C LEU A 26 -9.01 24.19 -31.34
N ARG A 27 -8.87 24.41 -30.03
CA ARG A 27 -7.58 24.71 -29.44
C ARG A 27 -6.83 23.39 -29.46
N ARG A 28 -6.02 23.24 -30.51
CA ARG A 28 -5.07 22.15 -30.70
C ARG A 28 -4.17 22.10 -29.45
N VAL A 29 -4.54 21.30 -28.46
CA VAL A 29 -3.63 20.96 -27.38
C VAL A 29 -2.56 20.12 -28.07
N ALA A 30 -1.34 20.65 -28.14
CA ALA A 30 -0.21 19.86 -28.57
C ALA A 30 -0.23 18.57 -27.74
N ALA A 31 -0.13 17.42 -28.42
CA ALA A 31 0.04 16.16 -27.73
C ALA A 31 1.36 16.24 -26.95
N VAL A 32 1.28 16.70 -25.71
CA VAL A 32 2.37 16.58 -24.76
C VAL A 32 2.42 15.09 -24.50
N SER A 33 3.44 14.45 -25.07
CA SER A 33 3.84 13.10 -24.70
C SER A 33 4.21 13.16 -23.21
N ALA A 34 3.23 12.88 -22.36
CA ALA A 34 3.49 12.61 -20.96
C ALA A 34 4.08 11.20 -20.90
N PRO A 35 5.27 11.00 -20.31
CA PRO A 35 5.76 9.66 -20.07
C PRO A 35 4.78 8.98 -19.12
N VAL A 36 4.05 7.99 -19.63
CA VAL A 36 3.32 7.04 -18.78
C VAL A 36 4.39 6.31 -17.99
N ARG A 37 4.48 6.58 -16.68
CA ARG A 37 5.31 5.78 -15.78
C ARG A 37 4.77 4.35 -15.84
N SER A 38 5.50 3.47 -16.51
CA SER A 38 5.20 2.04 -16.48
C SER A 38 5.46 1.54 -15.07
N PHE A 39 4.52 0.80 -14.48
CA PHE A 39 4.72 0.17 -13.17
C PHE A 39 5.73 -1.00 -13.21
N THR A 40 6.25 -1.31 -14.40
CA THR A 40 7.31 -2.29 -14.61
C THR A 40 8.66 -1.59 -14.75
N ASP A 41 9.06 -0.84 -13.73
CA ASP A 41 10.40 -0.27 -13.69
C ASP A 41 11.36 -1.23 -12.99
N VAL A 42 12.59 -1.25 -13.49
CA VAL A 42 13.64 -2.26 -13.37
C VAL A 42 13.85 -2.75 -11.93
N LYS A 43 13.88 -4.07 -11.73
CA LYS A 43 14.36 -4.70 -10.51
C LYS A 43 15.85 -4.44 -10.41
N ASP A 44 16.23 -3.36 -9.73
CA ASP A 44 17.60 -3.14 -9.29
C ASP A 44 17.90 -4.26 -8.27
N GLU A 45 18.69 -5.25 -8.68
CA GLU A 45 18.92 -6.51 -7.96
C GLU A 45 19.72 -6.33 -6.64
N ALA A 46 20.03 -5.08 -6.27
CA ALA A 46 20.67 -4.74 -5.01
C ALA A 46 19.60 -4.62 -3.91
N GLN A 47 19.42 -5.70 -3.14
CA GLN A 47 18.57 -5.68 -1.95
C GLN A 47 19.04 -4.58 -0.99
N PRO A 48 18.17 -3.61 -0.64
CA PRO A 48 18.58 -2.50 0.22
C PRO A 48 18.93 -3.05 1.61
N PRO A 49 20.10 -2.68 2.16
CA PRO A 49 20.45 -3.07 3.52
C PRO A 49 19.49 -2.42 4.51
N PHE A 50 19.23 -3.10 5.63
CA PHE A 50 18.44 -2.53 6.72
C PHE A 50 19.11 -1.28 7.30
N ASP A 51 18.34 -0.20 7.48
CA ASP A 51 18.84 1.04 8.07
C ASP A 51 18.84 0.96 9.60
N THR A 52 20.02 0.93 10.19
CA THR A 52 20.21 0.87 11.65
C THR A 52 19.74 2.13 12.37
N ALA A 53 19.62 3.27 11.69
CA ALA A 53 19.09 4.50 12.31
C ALA A 53 17.63 4.33 12.75
N LEU A 54 16.89 3.40 12.14
CA LEU A 54 15.51 3.09 12.53
C LEU A 54 15.40 2.46 13.91
N LEU A 55 16.48 1.86 14.44
CA LEU A 55 16.47 1.22 15.76
C LEU A 55 16.17 2.19 16.91
N GLU A 56 16.36 3.49 16.71
CA GLU A 56 16.03 4.52 17.71
C GLU A 56 14.53 4.63 17.97
N VAL A 57 13.70 4.31 16.97
CA VAL A 57 12.24 4.42 17.03
C VAL A 57 11.58 3.04 17.02
N LEU A 58 12.25 2.03 16.46
CA LEU A 58 11.70 0.70 16.28
C LEU A 58 11.70 -0.10 17.59
N VAL A 59 10.54 -0.67 17.92
CA VAL A 59 10.33 -1.48 19.13
C VAL A 59 9.66 -2.82 18.81
N CYS A 60 9.84 -3.80 19.70
CA CYS A 60 9.17 -5.10 19.62
C CYS A 60 7.63 -4.95 19.69
N PRO A 61 6.85 -5.62 18.82
CA PRO A 61 5.39 -5.51 18.82
C PRO A 61 4.77 -6.12 20.09
N LEU A 62 5.45 -7.08 20.72
CA LEU A 62 4.99 -7.79 21.92
C LEU A 62 5.41 -7.09 23.21
N SER A 63 6.71 -6.87 23.41
CA SER A 63 7.24 -6.32 24.66
C SER A 63 7.36 -4.80 24.69
N LYS A 64 7.25 -4.13 23.53
CA LYS A 64 7.46 -2.67 23.37
C LYS A 64 8.87 -2.20 23.75
N LYS A 65 9.82 -3.12 23.79
CA LYS A 65 11.23 -2.87 24.11
C LYS A 65 12.06 -2.62 22.85
N PRO A 66 13.23 -1.97 22.97
CA PRO A 66 14.16 -1.84 21.85
C PRO A 66 14.60 -3.21 21.31
N LEU A 67 15.01 -3.23 20.05
CA LEU A 67 15.49 -4.42 19.35
C LEU A 67 16.97 -4.26 19.01
N ARG A 68 17.70 -5.38 18.98
CA ARG A 68 19.09 -5.41 18.52
C ARG A 68 19.13 -5.98 17.10
N TYR A 69 19.75 -5.25 16.17
CA TYR A 69 19.96 -5.77 14.82
C TYR A 69 21.22 -6.65 14.75
N GLU A 70 21.10 -7.81 14.11
CA GLU A 70 22.21 -8.72 13.82
C GLU A 70 22.48 -8.74 12.31
N PRO A 71 23.56 -8.10 11.82
CA PRO A 71 23.83 -7.98 10.39
C PRO A 71 24.23 -9.32 9.74
N LYS A 72 24.67 -10.31 10.53
CA LYS A 72 25.07 -11.63 10.01
C LYS A 72 23.88 -12.47 9.58
N THR A 73 22.78 -12.42 10.34
CA THR A 73 21.55 -13.17 10.05
C THR A 73 20.46 -12.30 9.44
N ASN A 74 20.66 -10.97 9.43
CA ASN A 74 19.68 -9.97 8.99
C ASN A 74 18.37 -10.08 9.80
N GLU A 75 18.51 -10.07 11.12
CA GLU A 75 17.41 -10.27 12.06
C GLU A 75 17.39 -9.18 13.14
N LEU A 76 16.20 -8.90 13.67
CA LEU A 76 15.97 -8.03 14.81
C LEU A 76 15.64 -8.88 16.04
N ILE A 77 16.55 -8.85 17.00
CA ILE A 77 16.55 -9.70 18.18
C ILE A 77 15.92 -8.95 19.36
N ASN A 78 14.97 -9.62 20.02
CA ASN A 78 14.50 -9.24 21.34
C ASN A 78 15.10 -10.17 22.40
N GLU A 79 15.98 -9.63 23.23
CA GLU A 79 16.71 -10.41 24.25
C GLU A 79 15.85 -10.83 25.45
N GLU A 80 14.81 -10.04 25.77
CA GLU A 80 13.90 -10.35 26.88
C GLU A 80 13.03 -11.59 26.58
N LEU A 81 12.49 -11.66 25.36
CA LEU A 81 11.62 -12.76 24.92
C LEU A 81 12.39 -13.90 24.25
N GLY A 82 13.65 -13.69 23.87
CA GLY A 82 14.46 -14.67 23.15
C GLY A 82 13.90 -14.97 21.75
N ILE A 83 13.43 -13.94 21.03
CA ILE A 83 12.88 -14.08 19.67
C ILE A 83 13.61 -13.18 18.67
N ALA A 84 13.64 -13.61 17.41
CA ALA A 84 14.20 -12.88 16.28
C ALA A 84 13.12 -12.65 15.21
N TYR A 85 13.02 -11.42 14.72
CA TYR A 85 12.22 -11.05 13.54
C TYR A 85 13.14 -10.97 12.31
N PRO A 86 12.86 -11.68 11.21
CA PRO A 86 13.68 -11.61 10.01
C PRO A 86 13.45 -10.27 9.27
N VAL A 87 14.51 -9.78 8.62
CA VAL A 87 14.43 -8.63 7.71
C VAL A 87 14.53 -9.15 6.28
N ILE A 88 13.51 -8.89 5.47
CA ILE A 88 13.39 -9.38 4.08
C ILE A 88 13.31 -8.14 3.18
N ASP A 89 14.21 -8.04 2.22
CA ASP A 89 14.30 -6.89 1.30
C ASP A 89 14.43 -5.53 2.01
N GLY A 90 15.14 -5.52 3.15
CA GLY A 90 15.29 -4.33 4.01
C GLY A 90 14.05 -4.01 4.86
N ILE A 91 12.97 -4.80 4.75
CA ILE A 91 11.71 -4.61 5.46
C ILE A 91 11.63 -5.58 6.65
N PRO A 92 11.51 -5.07 7.89
CA PRO A 92 11.28 -5.91 9.07
C PRO A 92 9.96 -6.67 9.01
N ASN A 93 10.02 -8.00 9.10
CA ASN A 93 8.82 -8.82 9.24
C ASN A 93 8.46 -8.98 10.73
N MET A 94 7.59 -8.08 11.21
CA MET A 94 7.22 -7.95 12.62
C MET A 94 5.97 -8.76 13.00
N ILE A 95 5.72 -9.88 12.31
CA ILE A 95 4.60 -10.78 12.60
C ILE A 95 4.98 -11.71 13.78
N PRO A 96 4.29 -11.65 14.94
CA PRO A 96 4.65 -12.45 16.12
C PRO A 96 4.73 -13.97 15.88
N GLN A 97 3.89 -14.49 14.99
CA GLN A 97 3.82 -15.91 14.65
C GLN A 97 5.00 -16.38 13.78
N GLU A 98 5.65 -15.45 13.07
CA GLU A 98 6.79 -15.74 12.18
C GLU A 98 8.13 -15.47 12.87
N ALA A 99 8.10 -14.93 14.09
CA ALA A 99 9.28 -14.72 14.90
C ALA A 99 9.96 -16.06 15.20
N ARG A 100 11.28 -16.14 14.95
CA ARG A 100 12.08 -17.31 15.27
C ARG A 100 12.47 -17.30 16.74
N LEU A 101 12.36 -18.45 17.40
CA LEU A 101 12.89 -18.63 18.75
C LEU A 101 14.42 -18.73 18.69
N ILE A 102 15.09 -17.92 19.48
CA ILE A 102 16.53 -17.99 19.68
C ILE A 102 16.74 -18.72 21.00
N ARG A 103 17.57 -19.76 21.00
CA ARG A 103 18.00 -20.36 22.28
C ARG A 103 18.72 -19.29 23.08
N LYS A 104 18.17 -18.92 24.23
CA LYS A 104 18.92 -18.18 25.24
C LYS A 104 19.90 -19.17 25.87
N ASP A 105 21.05 -19.34 25.25
CA ASP A 105 22.15 -20.07 25.88
C ASP A 105 22.53 -19.28 27.13
N ALA A 106 22.48 -19.96 28.29
CA ALA A 106 22.50 -19.42 29.65
C ALA A 106 23.81 -18.68 30.02
N SER A 107 24.13 -17.60 29.33
CA SER A 107 25.29 -16.74 29.62
C SER A 107 25.03 -15.72 30.74
N ASP A 108 23.83 -15.75 31.34
CA ASP A 108 23.53 -15.08 32.61
C ASP A 108 23.72 -16.06 33.79
N THR A 109 24.92 -16.60 33.98
CA THR A 109 25.34 -17.07 35.31
C THR A 109 26.22 -15.98 35.90
N PRO A 110 25.73 -15.12 36.81
CA PRO A 110 26.61 -14.39 37.69
C PRO A 110 27.36 -15.44 38.51
N ALA A 111 28.62 -15.66 38.19
CA ALA A 111 29.52 -16.29 39.14
C ALA A 111 29.60 -15.38 40.36
N GLN A 112 28.90 -15.75 41.43
CA GLN A 112 29.16 -15.32 42.80
C GLN A 112 28.98 -16.53 43.71
#